data_AF-A0A5E4KMS0-F1
#
_entry.id   AF-A0A5E4KMS0-F1
#
_cell.length_a   1.000
_cell.length_b   1.000
_cell.length_c   1.000
_cell.angle_alpha   90.00
_cell.angle_beta   90.00
_cell.angle_gamma   90.00
#
_symmetry.space_group_name_H-M   'P 1'
#
loop_
_entity.id
_entity.type
_entity.pdbx_description
1 polymer ?
#
loop_
_entity_poly.entity_id
_entity_poly.type
_entity_poly.pdbx_seq_one_letter_code
_entity_poly.pdbx_strand_id
1 'polypeptide(L)'
;MKVKDIMIEPIQVHKSDMISHAMELMDKHDTRRLLVVNGNDILGIITMRCIAGKLGTWKKSNLPASSIHVANATTNAFTKVLPDTGIEDAIALMDRTGGVLVVTDNSKLMGWVTPREILKAATNAVKGYAAEIMKQPISVSVNDRVSHARRLMLDNDIGRLPVTENDDLVGIITERDVARAMMNFRTLVPDNQQDERIRNLIVGDIMTNNVKTVRTNTLVSDVISLLLNENIGGVPVLNLKDEMVGVISRRGIIRHLAKKS
;
A
#
# COMPACT_ATOMS: atom_id res chain seq x y z
N MET A 1 -9.52 23.87 -6.56
CA MET A 1 -9.39 22.59 -7.28
C MET A 1 -10.42 21.62 -6.73
N LYS A 2 -11.08 20.88 -7.60
CA LYS A 2 -12.13 19.91 -7.29
C LYS A 2 -11.65 18.49 -7.58
N VAL A 3 -12.33 17.50 -7.03
CA VAL A 3 -12.05 16.07 -7.25
C VAL A 3 -12.06 15.70 -8.73
N LYS A 4 -13.00 16.23 -9.53
CA LYS A 4 -13.06 15.99 -10.98
C LYS A 4 -11.81 16.46 -11.75
N ASP A 5 -11.06 17.42 -11.20
CA ASP A 5 -9.87 17.98 -11.86
C ASP A 5 -8.65 17.05 -11.72
N ILE A 6 -8.71 16.09 -10.78
CA ILE A 6 -7.59 15.21 -10.44
C ILE A 6 -7.92 13.71 -10.52
N MET A 7 -9.20 13.37 -10.70
CA MET A 7 -9.62 11.98 -10.79
C MET A 7 -9.02 11.29 -12.02
N ILE A 8 -8.82 9.99 -11.91
CA ILE A 8 -8.37 9.14 -13.01
C ILE A 8 -9.33 7.97 -13.20
N GLU A 9 -9.23 7.30 -14.33
CA GLU A 9 -9.95 6.06 -14.55
C GLU A 9 -9.37 4.93 -13.65
N PRO A 10 -10.20 4.22 -12.88
CA PRO A 10 -9.72 3.09 -12.10
C PRO A 10 -9.42 1.88 -12.99
N ILE A 11 -8.31 1.20 -12.72
CA ILE A 11 -8.13 -0.16 -13.24
C ILE A 11 -9.10 -1.07 -12.49
N GLN A 12 -9.92 -1.80 -13.24
CA GLN A 12 -11.00 -2.61 -12.72
C GLN A 12 -10.65 -4.10 -12.79
N VAL A 13 -11.27 -4.88 -11.91
CA VAL A 13 -11.21 -6.34 -11.91
C VAL A 13 -12.59 -6.88 -11.52
N HIS A 14 -13.00 -8.00 -12.12
CA HIS A 14 -14.29 -8.59 -11.83
C HIS A 14 -14.23 -9.43 -10.55
N LYS A 15 -15.34 -9.50 -9.79
CA LYS A 15 -15.41 -10.24 -8.52
C LYS A 15 -15.03 -11.72 -8.63
N SER A 16 -15.29 -12.32 -9.80
CA SER A 16 -15.03 -13.74 -10.09
C SER A 16 -13.63 -13.98 -10.64
N ASP A 17 -12.85 -12.94 -10.92
CA ASP A 17 -11.46 -13.12 -11.34
C ASP A 17 -10.63 -13.70 -10.20
N MET A 18 -9.49 -14.28 -10.53
CA MET A 18 -8.55 -14.81 -9.54
C MET A 18 -7.65 -13.70 -9.00
N ILE A 19 -7.21 -13.84 -7.75
CA ILE A 19 -6.25 -12.90 -7.15
C ILE A 19 -4.95 -12.84 -7.96
N SER A 20 -4.50 -13.95 -8.58
CA SER A 20 -3.34 -13.95 -9.48
C SER A 20 -3.51 -12.94 -10.62
N HIS A 21 -4.67 -12.94 -11.28
CA HIS A 21 -4.98 -11.97 -12.34
C HIS A 21 -5.02 -10.53 -11.80
N ALA A 22 -5.59 -10.31 -10.61
CA ALA A 22 -5.56 -9.01 -9.96
C ALA A 22 -4.12 -8.53 -9.70
N MET A 23 -3.21 -9.42 -9.28
CA MET A 23 -1.80 -9.09 -9.08
C MET A 23 -1.08 -8.77 -10.40
N GLU A 24 -1.36 -9.53 -11.46
CA GLU A 24 -0.85 -9.24 -12.81
C GLU A 24 -1.30 -7.85 -13.31
N LEU A 25 -2.58 -7.50 -13.13
CA LEU A 25 -3.09 -6.17 -13.46
C LEU A 25 -2.42 -5.08 -12.62
N MET A 26 -2.19 -5.32 -11.32
CA MET A 26 -1.48 -4.37 -10.47
C MET A 26 -0.04 -4.14 -10.94
N ASP A 27 0.68 -5.19 -11.31
CA ASP A 27 2.05 -5.09 -11.81
C ASP A 27 2.09 -4.41 -13.19
N LYS A 28 1.22 -4.81 -14.12
CA LYS A 28 1.13 -4.26 -15.48
C LYS A 28 0.85 -2.76 -15.49
N HIS A 29 0.00 -2.29 -14.58
CA HIS A 29 -0.41 -0.89 -14.49
C HIS A 29 0.33 -0.10 -13.41
N ASP A 30 1.38 -0.69 -12.80
CA ASP A 30 2.16 -0.13 -11.69
C ASP A 30 1.28 0.49 -10.57
N THR A 31 0.17 -0.19 -10.28
CA THR A 31 -0.79 0.19 -9.25
C THR A 31 -0.70 -0.76 -8.06
N ARG A 32 -1.31 -0.36 -6.95
CA ARG A 32 -1.36 -1.15 -5.69
C ARG A 32 -2.77 -1.55 -5.31
N ARG A 33 -3.73 -1.17 -6.15
CA ARG A 33 -5.15 -1.28 -5.89
C ARG A 33 -5.91 -1.34 -7.20
N LEU A 34 -7.01 -2.07 -7.18
CA LEU A 34 -7.97 -2.17 -8.28
C LEU A 34 -9.37 -1.94 -7.74
N LEU A 35 -10.26 -1.40 -8.58
CA LEU A 35 -11.68 -1.34 -8.28
C LEU A 35 -12.31 -2.71 -8.59
N VAL A 36 -13.03 -3.26 -7.62
CA VAL A 36 -13.73 -4.55 -7.79
C VAL A 36 -15.16 -4.30 -8.21
N VAL A 37 -15.56 -4.89 -9.33
CA VAL A 37 -16.88 -4.71 -9.93
C VAL A 37 -17.61 -6.03 -10.16
N ASN A 38 -18.92 -5.94 -10.32
CA ASN A 38 -19.80 -7.04 -10.75
C ASN A 38 -20.87 -6.50 -11.68
N GLY A 39 -20.68 -6.67 -12.98
CA GLY A 39 -21.43 -5.90 -13.97
C GLY A 39 -21.19 -4.40 -13.75
N ASN A 40 -22.24 -3.63 -13.52
CA ASN A 40 -22.17 -2.19 -13.28
C ASN A 40 -22.00 -1.82 -11.79
N ASP A 41 -22.07 -2.80 -10.89
CA ASP A 41 -22.01 -2.54 -9.45
C ASP A 41 -20.57 -2.45 -8.97
N ILE A 42 -20.30 -1.40 -8.20
CA ILE A 42 -19.05 -1.23 -7.46
C ILE A 42 -19.15 -2.01 -6.16
N LEU A 43 -18.36 -3.08 -6.04
CA LEU A 43 -18.38 -3.92 -4.85
C LEU A 43 -17.35 -3.49 -3.80
N GLY A 44 -16.22 -2.95 -4.23
CA GLY A 44 -15.18 -2.53 -3.31
C GLY A 44 -13.85 -2.31 -4.01
N ILE A 45 -12.78 -2.44 -3.24
CA ILE A 45 -11.40 -2.37 -3.74
C ILE A 45 -10.64 -3.61 -3.30
N ILE A 46 -9.64 -3.99 -4.08
CA ILE A 46 -8.64 -4.98 -3.70
C ILE A 46 -7.27 -4.31 -3.67
N THR A 47 -6.48 -4.60 -2.65
CA THR A 47 -5.13 -4.02 -2.45
C THR A 47 -4.12 -5.10 -2.10
N MET A 48 -2.82 -4.78 -2.19
CA MET A 48 -1.75 -5.69 -1.74
C MET A 48 -1.92 -6.12 -0.27
N ARG A 49 -2.39 -5.20 0.60
CA ARG A 49 -2.75 -5.49 1.99
C ARG A 49 -3.81 -6.58 2.11
N CYS A 50 -4.88 -6.46 1.34
CA CYS A 50 -5.98 -7.42 1.37
C CYS A 50 -5.52 -8.80 0.90
N ILE A 51 -4.70 -8.84 -0.14
CA ILE A 51 -4.14 -10.06 -0.71
C ILE A 51 -3.20 -10.73 0.31
N ALA A 52 -2.21 -10.00 0.84
CA ALA A 52 -1.30 -10.52 1.87
C ALA A 52 -2.06 -10.97 3.13
N GLY A 53 -3.08 -10.21 3.54
CA GLY A 53 -3.99 -10.56 4.62
C GLY A 53 -4.67 -11.90 4.37
N LYS A 54 -5.29 -12.08 3.20
CA LYS A 54 -6.04 -13.28 2.84
C LYS A 54 -5.16 -14.51 2.66
N LEU A 55 -4.05 -14.38 1.94
CA LEU A 55 -3.12 -15.48 1.67
C LEU A 55 -2.50 -16.06 2.97
N GLY A 56 -2.30 -15.21 3.98
CA GLY A 56 -1.78 -15.66 5.27
C GLY A 56 -2.80 -16.34 6.19
N THR A 57 -4.11 -16.14 6.00
CA THR A 57 -5.17 -16.81 6.78
C THR A 57 -5.77 -18.04 6.08
N TRP A 58 -5.41 -18.29 4.82
CA TRP A 58 -5.96 -19.35 3.95
C TRP A 58 -5.70 -20.81 4.40
N LYS A 59 -5.14 -21.03 5.60
CA LYS A 59 -4.80 -22.35 6.18
C LYS A 59 -5.99 -23.33 6.36
N LYS A 60 -7.21 -22.97 5.95
CA LYS A 60 -8.44 -23.74 6.20
C LYS A 60 -9.18 -24.20 4.95
N SER A 61 -8.60 -24.07 3.75
CA SER A 61 -9.26 -24.56 2.54
C SER A 61 -8.38 -25.55 1.79
N ASN A 62 -8.98 -26.66 1.34
CA ASN A 62 -8.36 -27.65 0.45
C ASN A 62 -8.18 -27.14 -1.00
N LEU A 63 -8.27 -25.82 -1.23
CA LEU A 63 -8.22 -25.22 -2.54
C LEU A 63 -6.88 -24.49 -2.75
N PRO A 64 -6.23 -24.65 -3.91
CA PRO A 64 -5.00 -23.93 -4.26
C PRO A 64 -5.18 -22.41 -4.14
N ALA A 65 -4.14 -21.67 -3.77
CA ALA A 65 -4.26 -20.20 -3.73
C ALA A 65 -4.51 -19.57 -5.12
N SER A 66 -4.21 -20.29 -6.19
CA SER A 66 -4.56 -19.90 -7.57
C SER A 66 -6.06 -19.88 -7.83
N SER A 67 -6.88 -20.53 -7.00
CA SER A 67 -8.35 -20.51 -7.12
C SER A 67 -9.03 -19.51 -6.20
N ILE A 68 -8.28 -18.61 -5.55
CA ILE A 68 -8.88 -17.58 -4.69
C ILE A 68 -9.47 -16.49 -5.58
N HIS A 69 -10.79 -16.39 -5.57
CA HIS A 69 -11.48 -15.28 -6.22
C HIS A 69 -11.20 -13.93 -5.54
N VAL A 70 -11.12 -12.87 -6.34
CA VAL A 70 -10.99 -11.47 -5.92
C VAL A 70 -11.99 -11.11 -4.84
N ALA A 71 -13.26 -11.54 -4.97
CA ALA A 71 -14.32 -11.32 -3.99
C ALA A 71 -13.92 -11.69 -2.54
N ASN A 72 -13.07 -12.70 -2.37
CA ASN A 72 -12.64 -13.17 -1.05
C ASN A 72 -11.59 -12.29 -0.36
N ALA A 73 -11.00 -11.35 -1.11
CA ALA A 73 -10.02 -10.36 -0.65
C ALA A 73 -10.47 -8.92 -0.96
N THR A 74 -11.72 -8.69 -1.33
CA THR A 74 -12.29 -7.36 -1.51
C THR A 74 -12.53 -6.68 -0.15
N THR A 75 -12.30 -5.37 -0.09
CA THR A 75 -12.65 -4.53 1.05
C THR A 75 -13.52 -3.35 0.62
N ASN A 76 -14.34 -2.84 1.54
CA ASN A 76 -15.18 -1.66 1.34
C ASN A 76 -14.46 -0.37 1.79
N ALA A 77 -13.12 -0.38 1.83
CA ALA A 77 -12.29 0.77 2.21
C ALA A 77 -12.23 1.83 1.09
N PHE A 78 -13.39 2.33 0.68
CA PHE A 78 -13.55 3.42 -0.26
C PHE A 78 -14.70 4.33 0.18
N THR A 79 -14.63 5.59 -0.23
CA THR A 79 -15.69 6.58 0.03
C THR A 79 -16.20 7.12 -1.29
N LYS A 80 -17.52 7.18 -1.49
CA LYS A 80 -18.11 7.82 -2.67
C LYS A 80 -18.11 9.33 -2.49
N VAL A 81 -17.72 10.06 -3.52
CA VAL A 81 -17.70 11.53 -3.55
C VAL A 81 -18.29 12.04 -4.85
N LEU A 82 -18.82 13.26 -4.83
CA LEU A 82 -19.31 13.95 -6.02
C LEU A 82 -18.15 14.58 -6.80
N PRO A 83 -18.25 14.75 -8.13
CA PRO A 83 -17.19 15.36 -8.95
C PRO A 83 -16.82 16.78 -8.49
N ASP A 84 -17.77 17.53 -7.96
CA ASP A 84 -17.55 18.91 -7.51
C ASP A 84 -17.02 19.03 -6.06
N THR A 85 -16.79 17.91 -5.36
CA THR A 85 -16.19 17.89 -4.01
C THR A 85 -14.85 18.63 -4.02
N GLY A 86 -14.62 19.49 -3.02
CA GLY A 86 -13.38 20.25 -2.87
C GLY A 86 -12.18 19.36 -2.54
N ILE A 87 -10.98 19.80 -2.91
CA ILE A 87 -9.75 19.04 -2.62
C ILE A 87 -9.47 18.89 -1.12
N GLU A 88 -9.77 19.92 -0.32
CA GLU A 88 -9.58 19.88 1.14
C GLU A 88 -10.52 18.85 1.79
N ASP A 89 -11.80 18.85 1.39
CA ASP A 89 -12.76 17.83 1.83
C ASP A 89 -12.29 16.42 1.42
N ALA A 90 -11.75 16.26 0.21
CA ALA A 90 -11.20 15.00 -0.27
C ALA A 90 -10.00 14.54 0.58
N ILE A 91 -9.10 15.44 0.97
CA ILE A 91 -7.97 15.16 1.86
C ILE A 91 -8.47 14.69 3.23
N ALA A 92 -9.42 15.42 3.83
CA ALA A 92 -10.00 15.10 5.12
C ALA A 92 -10.75 13.75 5.11
N LEU A 93 -11.54 13.50 4.06
CA LEU A 93 -12.21 12.22 3.84
C LEU A 93 -11.19 11.08 3.73
N MET A 94 -10.12 11.26 2.96
CA MET A 94 -9.11 10.24 2.74
C MET A 94 -8.30 9.93 4.02
N ASP A 95 -7.98 10.91 4.86
CA ASP A 95 -7.33 10.64 6.16
C ASP A 95 -8.26 9.86 7.11
N ARG A 96 -9.54 10.24 7.17
CA ARG A 96 -10.53 9.62 8.07
C ARG A 96 -10.90 8.20 7.68
N THR A 97 -11.22 7.97 6.40
CA THR A 97 -11.72 6.66 5.95
C THR A 97 -10.59 5.74 5.52
N GLY A 98 -9.41 6.28 5.23
CA GLY A 98 -8.36 5.57 4.51
C GLY A 98 -8.81 5.23 3.07
N GLY A 99 -7.90 4.59 2.32
CA GLY A 99 -8.24 4.01 1.02
C GLY A 99 -8.30 5.01 -0.15
N VAL A 100 -9.39 4.94 -0.93
CA VAL A 100 -9.60 5.73 -2.16
C VAL A 100 -10.95 6.44 -2.14
N LEU A 101 -11.06 7.49 -2.93
CA LEU A 101 -12.34 8.17 -3.18
C LEU A 101 -12.86 7.74 -4.54
N VAL A 102 -14.04 7.13 -4.58
CA VAL A 102 -14.72 6.76 -5.83
C VAL A 102 -15.60 7.93 -6.24
N VAL A 103 -15.35 8.48 -7.42
CA VAL A 103 -16.11 9.63 -7.93
C VAL A 103 -17.32 9.11 -8.68
N THR A 104 -18.50 9.51 -8.22
CA THR A 104 -19.76 9.11 -8.84
C THR A 104 -20.65 10.32 -9.11
N ASP A 105 -21.39 10.27 -10.21
CA ASP A 105 -22.44 11.23 -10.53
C ASP A 105 -23.69 10.47 -10.99
N ASN A 106 -24.86 10.77 -10.40
CA ASN A 106 -26.11 10.04 -10.66
C ASN A 106 -25.95 8.50 -10.62
N SER A 107 -25.22 8.00 -9.61
CA SER A 107 -24.88 6.57 -9.44
C SER A 107 -23.97 5.96 -10.51
N LYS A 108 -23.52 6.74 -11.50
CA LYS A 108 -22.53 6.32 -12.51
C LYS A 108 -21.11 6.55 -11.99
N LEU A 109 -20.24 5.57 -12.20
CA LEU A 109 -18.80 5.71 -11.96
C LEU A 109 -18.20 6.72 -12.95
N MET A 110 -17.57 7.76 -12.42
CA MET A 110 -16.85 8.78 -13.20
C MET A 110 -15.34 8.60 -13.14
N GLY A 111 -14.83 8.07 -12.03
CA GLY A 111 -13.40 7.87 -11.81
C GLY A 111 -13.10 7.57 -10.35
N TRP A 112 -11.83 7.67 -9.97
CA TRP A 112 -11.42 7.65 -8.56
C TRP A 112 -10.26 8.61 -8.30
N VAL A 113 -10.04 8.91 -7.03
CA VAL A 113 -8.88 9.65 -6.54
C VAL A 113 -8.18 8.77 -5.51
N THR A 114 -6.88 8.55 -5.72
CA THR A 114 -6.05 7.79 -4.80
C THR A 114 -5.09 8.70 -4.05
N PRO A 115 -4.35 8.19 -3.04
CA PRO A 115 -3.27 8.94 -2.41
C PRO A 115 -2.27 9.55 -3.39
N ARG A 116 -2.09 8.95 -4.58
CA ARG A 116 -1.16 9.46 -5.60
C ARG A 116 -1.65 10.81 -6.14
N GLU A 117 -2.92 10.90 -6.51
CA GLU A 117 -3.52 12.10 -7.12
C GLU A 117 -3.60 13.26 -6.10
N ILE A 118 -3.98 12.95 -4.84
CA ILE A 118 -3.95 13.94 -3.75
C ILE A 118 -2.55 14.52 -3.55
N LEU A 119 -1.53 13.66 -3.46
CA LEU A 119 -0.17 14.14 -3.26
C LEU A 119 0.33 14.98 -4.45
N LYS A 120 0.03 14.56 -5.68
CA LYS A 120 0.38 15.31 -6.88
C LYS A 120 -0.26 16.71 -6.88
N ALA A 121 -1.54 16.81 -6.49
CA ALA A 121 -2.26 18.07 -6.39
C ALA A 121 -1.73 18.98 -5.27
N ALA A 122 -1.34 18.39 -4.14
CA ALA A 122 -0.90 19.12 -2.94
C ALA A 122 0.61 19.38 -2.87
N THR A 123 1.42 18.90 -3.83
CA THR A 123 2.89 18.94 -3.75
C THR A 123 3.44 20.35 -3.55
N ASN A 124 2.87 21.36 -4.21
CA ASN A 124 3.34 22.75 -4.11
C ASN A 124 2.80 23.49 -2.87
N ALA A 125 1.72 22.99 -2.26
CA ALA A 125 1.10 23.61 -1.10
C ALA A 125 1.73 23.15 0.22
N VAL A 126 2.37 21.97 0.21
CA VAL A 126 3.00 21.39 1.40
C VAL A 126 4.30 22.13 1.76
N LYS A 127 4.50 22.35 3.05
CA LYS A 127 5.70 23.03 3.60
C LYS A 127 6.27 22.21 4.75
N GLY A 128 7.54 22.44 5.03
CA GLY A 128 8.27 21.83 6.14
C GLY A 128 9.24 20.75 5.68
N TYR A 129 9.87 20.11 6.65
CA TYR A 129 10.89 19.10 6.47
C TYR A 129 10.40 17.70 6.89
N ALA A 130 11.10 16.68 6.39
CA ALA A 130 10.84 15.27 6.71
C ALA A 130 10.73 15.01 8.21
N ALA A 131 11.60 15.63 9.03
CA ALA A 131 11.59 15.49 10.48
C ALA A 131 10.26 15.89 11.15
N GLU A 132 9.50 16.81 10.56
CA GLU A 132 8.23 17.29 11.12
C GLU A 132 7.07 16.32 10.89
N ILE A 133 7.20 15.44 9.90
CA ILE A 133 6.10 14.55 9.47
C ILE A 133 6.42 13.06 9.64
N MET A 134 7.69 12.72 9.87
CA MET A 134 8.11 11.34 10.09
C MET A 134 7.46 10.74 11.33
N LYS A 135 7.37 9.42 11.33
CA LYS A 135 6.95 8.62 12.49
C LYS A 135 8.10 7.72 12.92
N GLN A 136 8.06 7.33 14.19
CA GLN A 136 8.99 6.33 14.71
C GLN A 136 8.91 5.06 13.85
N PRO A 137 10.05 4.48 13.46
CA PRO A 137 10.07 3.32 12.59
C PRO A 137 9.59 2.10 13.38
N ILE A 138 8.67 1.33 12.79
CA ILE A 138 8.45 -0.06 13.19
C ILE A 138 9.26 -0.89 12.19
N SER A 139 10.33 -1.52 12.66
CA SER A 139 11.26 -2.31 11.86
C SER A 139 11.18 -3.81 12.19
N VAL A 140 11.85 -4.60 11.37
CA VAL A 140 12.08 -6.04 11.57
C VAL A 140 13.55 -6.37 11.30
N SER A 141 14.06 -7.43 11.91
CA SER A 141 15.37 -7.97 11.59
C SER A 141 15.36 -8.74 10.26
N VAL A 142 16.49 -8.79 9.56
CA VAL A 142 16.70 -9.72 8.42
C VAL A 142 16.38 -11.17 8.75
N ASN A 143 16.57 -11.57 10.02
CA ASN A 143 16.36 -12.94 10.49
C ASN A 143 14.92 -13.20 10.96
N ASP A 144 14.07 -12.18 11.02
CA ASP A 144 12.67 -12.35 11.43
C ASP A 144 11.90 -13.19 10.41
N ARG A 145 10.83 -13.84 10.88
CA ARG A 145 9.90 -14.55 9.99
C ARG A 145 9.03 -13.56 9.23
N VAL A 146 8.73 -13.84 7.96
CA VAL A 146 7.78 -13.06 7.16
C VAL A 146 6.38 -13.03 7.80
N SER A 147 5.99 -14.08 8.51
CA SER A 147 4.73 -14.12 9.27
C SER A 147 4.69 -13.06 10.39
N HIS A 148 5.82 -12.79 11.05
CA HIS A 148 5.96 -11.74 12.04
C HIS A 148 5.88 -10.35 11.39
N ALA A 149 6.64 -10.12 10.32
CA ALA A 149 6.58 -8.87 9.54
C ALA A 149 5.15 -8.58 9.05
N ARG A 150 4.46 -9.57 8.49
CA ARG A 150 3.05 -9.43 8.07
C ARG A 150 2.15 -9.06 9.25
N ARG A 151 2.32 -9.69 10.42
CA ARG A 151 1.52 -9.36 11.61
C ARG A 151 1.75 -7.90 12.02
N LEU A 152 3.00 -7.46 12.11
CA LEU A 152 3.32 -6.05 12.41
C LEU A 152 2.68 -5.08 11.40
N MET A 153 2.72 -5.41 10.11
CA MET A 153 2.05 -4.61 9.07
C MET A 153 0.54 -4.50 9.34
N LEU A 154 -0.12 -5.62 9.59
CA LEU A 154 -1.58 -5.69 9.82
C LEU A 154 -1.99 -4.95 11.09
N ASP A 155 -1.34 -5.27 12.21
CA ASP A 155 -1.68 -4.76 13.55
C ASP A 155 -1.45 -3.25 13.67
N ASN A 156 -0.44 -2.72 12.98
CA ASN A 156 -0.09 -1.29 13.04
C ASN A 156 -0.67 -0.45 11.89
N ASP A 157 -1.50 -1.04 11.02
CA ASP A 157 -2.04 -0.38 9.84
C ASP A 157 -0.99 0.24 8.88
N ILE A 158 0.16 -0.44 8.73
CA ILE A 158 1.29 0.00 7.88
C ILE A 158 1.56 -1.00 6.76
N GLY A 159 1.98 -0.49 5.59
CA GLY A 159 2.20 -1.33 4.40
C GLY A 159 3.66 -1.65 4.07
N ARG A 160 4.59 -1.27 4.96
CA ARG A 160 6.04 -1.45 4.80
C ARG A 160 6.74 -1.40 6.15
N LEU A 161 7.85 -2.10 6.25
CA LEU A 161 8.75 -2.12 7.42
C LEU A 161 10.18 -1.95 6.91
N PRO A 162 10.96 -1.01 7.46
CA PRO A 162 12.41 -1.04 7.32
C PRO A 162 12.95 -2.36 7.89
N VAL A 163 13.96 -2.91 7.23
CA VAL A 163 14.64 -4.13 7.65
C VAL A 163 16.03 -3.76 8.15
N THR A 164 16.36 -4.21 9.36
CA THR A 164 17.63 -3.93 10.01
C THR A 164 18.48 -5.18 10.27
N GLU A 165 19.79 -4.99 10.29
CA GLU A 165 20.77 -5.97 10.76
C GLU A 165 21.72 -5.23 11.71
N ASN A 166 21.80 -5.66 12.97
CA ASN A 166 22.60 -4.96 14.00
C ASN A 166 22.33 -3.45 14.06
N ASP A 167 21.05 -3.06 14.01
CA ASP A 167 20.54 -1.67 13.97
C ASP A 167 20.81 -0.89 12.66
N ASP A 168 21.60 -1.43 11.74
CA ASP A 168 21.82 -0.83 10.43
C ASP A 168 20.64 -1.10 9.49
N LEU A 169 20.19 -0.08 8.76
CA LEU A 169 19.17 -0.23 7.73
C LEU A 169 19.75 -0.94 6.50
N VAL A 170 19.32 -2.18 6.26
CA VAL A 170 19.82 -3.01 5.15
C VAL A 170 18.79 -3.27 4.06
N GLY A 171 17.50 -3.09 4.36
CA GLY A 171 16.44 -3.43 3.42
C GLY A 171 15.08 -2.82 3.76
N ILE A 172 14.10 -3.08 2.91
CA ILE A 172 12.69 -2.77 3.15
C ILE A 172 11.83 -3.95 2.72
N ILE A 173 10.84 -4.30 3.53
CA ILE A 173 9.85 -5.31 3.20
C ILE A 173 8.47 -4.65 3.14
N THR A 174 7.68 -4.97 2.13
CA THR A 174 6.35 -4.40 1.89
C THR A 174 5.28 -5.48 1.78
N GLU A 175 4.00 -5.08 1.86
CA GLU A 175 2.87 -5.98 1.62
C GLU A 175 2.91 -6.64 0.24
N ARG A 176 3.49 -5.95 -0.76
CA ARG A 176 3.67 -6.47 -2.12
C ARG A 176 4.65 -7.65 -2.10
N ASP A 177 5.76 -7.52 -1.37
CA ASP A 177 6.77 -8.57 -1.26
C ASP A 177 6.19 -9.79 -0.54
N VAL A 178 5.46 -9.54 0.57
CA VAL A 178 4.76 -10.59 1.32
C VAL A 178 3.72 -11.29 0.43
N ALA A 179 2.86 -10.56 -0.28
CA ALA A 179 1.84 -11.12 -1.17
C ALA A 179 2.46 -11.96 -2.29
N ARG A 180 3.52 -11.45 -2.94
CA ARG A 180 4.22 -12.14 -4.03
C ARG A 180 4.90 -13.41 -3.54
N ALA A 181 5.61 -13.34 -2.42
CA ALA A 181 6.23 -14.51 -1.83
C ALA A 181 5.18 -15.59 -1.51
N MET A 182 4.10 -15.21 -0.81
CA MET A 182 3.01 -16.14 -0.47
C MET A 182 2.34 -16.76 -1.70
N MET A 183 2.20 -16.04 -2.81
CA MET A 183 1.70 -16.59 -4.06
C MET A 183 2.69 -17.58 -4.68
N ASN A 184 3.95 -17.17 -4.85
CA ASN A 184 4.98 -17.98 -5.50
C ASN A 184 5.19 -19.33 -4.80
N PHE A 185 5.21 -19.34 -3.47
CA PHE A 185 5.34 -20.58 -2.70
C PHE A 185 4.15 -21.53 -2.90
N ARG A 186 2.96 -21.01 -3.20
CA ARG A 186 1.76 -21.82 -3.39
C ARG A 186 1.55 -22.26 -4.84
N THR A 187 2.20 -21.62 -5.82
CA THR A 187 2.17 -22.03 -7.22
C THR A 187 3.30 -23.00 -7.59
N LEU A 188 4.45 -22.93 -6.92
CA LEU A 188 5.67 -23.65 -7.31
C LEU A 188 5.99 -24.88 -6.45
N VAL A 189 5.35 -25.05 -5.30
CA VAL A 189 5.65 -26.15 -4.35
C VAL A 189 4.45 -27.10 -4.24
N PRO A 190 4.64 -28.43 -4.27
CA PRO A 190 3.55 -29.39 -4.02
C PRO A 190 2.90 -29.20 -2.63
N ASP A 191 1.59 -29.43 -2.53
CA ASP A 191 0.77 -29.10 -1.34
C ASP A 191 1.31 -29.64 -0.01
N ASN A 192 2.02 -30.77 -0.03
CA ASN A 192 2.55 -31.42 1.17
C ASN A 192 3.73 -30.69 1.86
N GLN A 193 4.36 -29.70 1.23
CA GLN A 193 5.51 -28.95 1.80
C GLN A 193 5.32 -27.43 1.84
N GLN A 194 4.22 -26.90 1.27
CA GLN A 194 3.98 -25.45 1.16
C GLN A 194 3.95 -24.76 2.53
N ASP A 195 3.20 -25.31 3.48
CA ASP A 195 2.95 -24.65 4.77
C ASP A 195 4.18 -24.56 5.66
N GLU A 196 5.07 -25.56 5.60
CA GLU A 196 6.33 -25.52 6.36
C GLU A 196 7.31 -24.50 5.79
N ARG A 197 7.47 -24.44 4.47
CA ARG A 197 8.33 -23.45 3.82
C ARG A 197 7.82 -22.02 4.02
N ILE A 198 6.50 -21.78 3.91
CA ILE A 198 5.91 -20.46 4.16
C ILE A 198 6.08 -20.05 5.64
N ARG A 199 5.94 -20.99 6.58
CA ARG A 199 6.18 -20.72 8.01
C ARG A 199 7.64 -20.33 8.29
N ASN A 200 8.57 -20.92 7.56
CA ASN A 200 10.00 -20.72 7.74
C ASN A 200 10.61 -19.64 6.83
N LEU A 201 9.81 -18.96 6.01
CA LEU A 201 10.30 -17.87 5.18
C LEU A 201 10.80 -16.71 6.06
N ILE A 202 12.04 -16.28 5.85
CA ILE A 202 12.64 -15.16 6.58
C ILE A 202 12.55 -13.87 5.78
N VAL A 203 12.58 -12.74 6.47
CA VAL A 203 12.48 -11.40 5.88
C VAL A 203 13.60 -11.17 4.88
N GLY A 204 14.83 -11.57 5.22
CA GLY A 204 16.01 -11.44 4.35
C GLY A 204 15.85 -12.10 2.97
N ASP A 205 15.05 -13.17 2.86
CA ASP A 205 14.84 -13.89 1.59
C ASP A 205 14.01 -13.09 0.57
N ILE A 206 13.18 -12.15 1.04
CA ILE A 206 12.19 -11.47 0.19
C ILE A 206 12.22 -9.95 0.30
N MET A 207 13.06 -9.39 1.18
CA MET A 207 13.21 -7.95 1.29
C MET A 207 13.80 -7.35 0.01
N THR A 208 13.49 -6.08 -0.24
CA THR A 208 14.19 -5.31 -1.26
C THR A 208 15.42 -4.66 -0.64
N ASN A 209 16.59 -4.95 -1.23
CA ASN A 209 17.87 -4.32 -0.89
C ASN A 209 17.96 -2.91 -1.51
N ASN A 210 18.96 -2.12 -1.10
CA ASN A 210 19.21 -0.77 -1.62
C ASN A 210 18.00 0.17 -1.43
N VAL A 211 17.62 0.37 -0.17
CA VAL A 211 16.47 1.18 0.19
C VAL A 211 16.73 2.64 -0.16
N LYS A 212 15.82 3.26 -0.92
CA LYS A 212 15.81 4.72 -1.04
C LYS A 212 15.53 5.33 0.33
N THR A 213 16.29 6.34 0.71
CA THR A 213 16.13 7.06 1.97
C THR A 213 16.03 8.57 1.72
N VAL A 214 15.53 9.29 2.72
CA VAL A 214 15.59 10.76 2.77
C VAL A 214 16.25 11.20 4.07
N ARG A 215 16.67 12.45 4.16
CA ARG A 215 17.25 13.03 5.37
C ARG A 215 16.17 13.75 6.18
N THR A 216 16.42 13.91 7.49
CA THR A 216 15.58 14.71 8.38
C THR A 216 15.31 16.12 7.88
N ASN A 217 16.27 16.72 7.16
CA ASN A 217 16.18 18.06 6.56
C ASN A 217 15.74 18.06 5.08
N THR A 218 15.29 16.93 4.52
CA THR A 218 14.70 16.90 3.17
C THR A 218 13.33 17.60 3.18
N LEU A 219 13.05 18.44 2.20
CA LEU A 219 11.75 19.12 2.08
C LEU A 219 10.63 18.11 1.83
N VAL A 220 9.45 18.32 2.42
CA VAL A 220 8.31 17.42 2.22
C VAL A 220 7.90 17.33 0.74
N SER A 221 8.04 18.40 -0.04
CA SER A 221 7.81 18.39 -1.49
C SER A 221 8.74 17.43 -2.24
N ASP A 222 10.01 17.35 -1.82
CA ASP A 222 11.02 16.46 -2.42
C ASP A 222 10.75 15.01 -2.02
N VAL A 223 10.32 14.78 -0.77
CA VAL A 223 9.84 13.46 -0.32
C VAL A 223 8.67 13.02 -1.19
N ILE A 224 7.66 13.88 -1.40
CA ILE A 224 6.52 13.55 -2.27
C ILE A 224 6.99 13.21 -3.69
N SER A 225 7.88 14.02 -4.25
CA SER A 225 8.42 13.82 -5.59
C SER A 225 9.12 12.46 -5.72
N LEU A 226 9.97 12.11 -4.74
CA LEU A 226 10.59 10.79 -4.65
C LEU A 226 9.54 9.67 -4.59
N LEU A 227 8.53 9.79 -3.71
CA LEU A 227 7.48 8.77 -3.56
C LEU A 227 6.65 8.59 -4.85
N LEU A 228 6.42 9.65 -5.61
CA LEU A 228 5.63 9.62 -6.84
C LEU A 228 6.45 9.08 -8.03
N ASN A 229 7.71 9.50 -8.15
CA ASN A 229 8.60 9.13 -9.27
C ASN A 229 9.07 7.68 -9.18
N GLU A 230 9.53 7.25 -8.00
CA GLU A 230 9.93 5.86 -7.76
C GLU A 230 8.71 4.93 -7.57
N ASN A 231 7.51 5.49 -7.72
CA ASN A 231 6.24 4.89 -7.35
C ASN A 231 6.28 4.10 -6.03
N ILE A 232 6.88 4.63 -4.96
CA ILE A 232 6.89 4.01 -3.62
C ILE A 232 5.87 4.67 -2.69
N GLY A 233 5.33 3.90 -1.75
CA GLY A 233 4.30 4.40 -0.81
C GLY A 233 4.84 5.00 0.49
N GLY A 234 6.16 5.08 0.66
CA GLY A 234 6.85 5.51 1.87
C GLY A 234 8.32 5.12 1.86
N VAL A 235 9.11 5.81 2.69
CA VAL A 235 10.57 5.87 2.66
C VAL A 235 11.13 6.01 4.10
N PRO A 236 12.23 5.33 4.46
CA PRO A 236 12.94 5.59 5.71
C PRO A 236 13.61 6.97 5.73
N VAL A 237 13.74 7.52 6.92
CA VAL A 237 14.35 8.83 7.19
C VAL A 237 15.61 8.62 8.03
N LEU A 238 16.73 9.11 7.51
CA LEU A 238 18.02 9.09 8.20
C LEU A 238 18.32 10.47 8.79
N ASN A 239 19.02 10.50 9.93
CA ASN A 239 19.60 11.74 10.44
C ASN A 239 20.94 12.05 9.73
N LEU A 240 21.68 13.05 10.22
CA LEU A 240 22.98 13.45 9.65
C LEU A 240 24.13 12.48 9.96
N LYS A 241 23.91 11.52 10.87
CA LYS A 241 24.87 10.46 11.24
C LYS A 241 24.57 9.12 10.55
N ASP A 242 23.73 9.13 9.52
CA ASP A 242 23.26 7.93 8.82
C ASP A 242 22.39 6.96 9.65
N GLU A 243 21.99 7.35 10.86
CA GLU A 243 21.10 6.55 11.69
C GLU A 243 19.65 6.69 11.22
N MET A 244 18.92 5.57 11.12
CA MET A 244 17.50 5.59 10.80
C MET A 244 16.68 6.08 12.00
N VAL A 245 16.04 7.23 11.86
CA VAL A 245 15.29 7.90 12.94
C VAL A 245 13.79 7.97 12.66
N GLY A 246 13.34 7.55 11.49
CA GLY A 246 11.93 7.60 11.16
C GLY A 246 11.54 6.95 9.85
N VAL A 247 10.24 6.97 9.58
CA VAL A 247 9.64 6.61 8.31
C VAL A 247 8.59 7.64 7.90
N ILE A 248 8.49 7.90 6.61
CA ILE A 248 7.42 8.70 6.01
C ILE A 248 6.62 7.82 5.06
N SER A 249 5.30 7.94 5.08
CA SER A 249 4.40 7.25 4.14
C SER A 249 3.47 8.23 3.46
N ARG A 250 2.92 7.85 2.30
CA ARG A 250 1.89 8.64 1.62
C ARG A 250 0.71 8.95 2.53
N ARG A 251 0.31 7.99 3.38
CA ARG A 251 -0.74 8.17 4.39
C ARG A 251 -0.32 9.17 5.47
N GLY A 252 0.92 9.12 5.94
CA GLY A 252 1.46 10.10 6.90
C GLY A 252 1.46 11.52 6.34
N ILE A 253 1.79 11.68 5.05
CA ILE A 253 1.75 12.99 4.38
C ILE A 253 0.30 13.48 4.24
N ILE A 254 -0.63 12.64 3.79
CA ILE A 254 -2.07 13.00 3.73
C ILE A 254 -2.59 13.42 5.10
N ARG A 255 -2.23 12.69 6.16
CA ARG A 255 -2.57 13.07 7.54
C ARG A 255 -1.98 14.41 7.96
N HIS A 256 -0.76 14.74 7.51
CA HIS A 256 -0.17 16.04 7.77
C HIS A 256 -0.92 17.16 7.04
N LEU A 257 -1.32 16.93 5.79
CA LEU A 257 -2.13 17.86 5.01
C LEU A 257 -3.48 18.11 5.69
N ALA A 258 -4.20 17.04 6.07
CA ALA A 258 -5.52 17.11 6.70
C ALA A 258 -5.54 17.85 8.06
N LYS A 259 -4.40 17.95 8.76
CA LYS A 259 -4.29 18.70 10.02
C LYS A 259 -4.08 20.21 9.84
N LYS A 260 -3.71 20.64 8.63
CA LYS A 260 -3.48 22.05 8.27
C LYS A 260 -4.66 22.67 7.51
N SER A 261 -5.57 21.84 7.00
CA SER A 261 -6.85 22.22 6.40
C SER A 261 -7.89 22.55 7.47
#